data_AF-A0A354GR07-F1
#
_entry.id   AF-A0A354GR07-F1
#
_cell.length_a   1.000
_cell.length_b   1.000
_cell.length_c   1.000
_cell.angle_alpha   90.00
_cell.angle_beta   90.00
_cell.angle_gamma   90.00
#
_symmetry.space_group_name_H-M   'P 1'
#
loop_
_entity.id
_entity.type
_entity.pdbx_description
1 polymer ?
#
loop_
_entity_poly.entity_id
_entity_poly.type
_entity_poly.pdbx_seq_one_letter_code
_entity_poly.pdbx_strand_id
1 'polypeptide(L)'
;MKRLLFASALLLACLTAAAHAESPRIEAPAKATVVPFELLPSGHMAVMVKVNGQGPYRLIFDTGAPITLLDNKVAKAAGLLKDTPEPLFTFFGSKGEVKVKELQVGDQKVSDMTAIVMDHPTVEAISRAFEKKLGGPINGIVGFPFFARFKMTLDYQAKTVTLLPNGFKPPDVMKAMMTAITEASSGVPKMLAPAAQWGMIAAKSAGDKEDGITIKSVLPDSPAAEAGLKAGDRLLTLDGRWTDSLVDLYMAAGYAKPGETAPVVIKRGGKELTLKVKPAAGM
;
A
#
# COMPACT_ATOMS: atom_id res chain seq x y z
N MET A 1 61.40 -54.40 -27.11
CA MET A 1 60.30 -53.72 -27.85
C MET A 1 58.98 -54.39 -27.46
N LYS A 2 57.92 -53.58 -27.23
CA LYS A 2 56.52 -53.93 -26.88
C LYS A 2 56.29 -54.42 -25.44
N ARG A 3 55.23 -54.07 -24.69
CA ARG A 3 54.24 -52.97 -24.60
C ARG A 3 53.54 -53.22 -23.23
N LEU A 4 53.65 -52.31 -22.27
CA LEU A 4 52.57 -51.50 -21.68
C LEU A 4 51.26 -52.25 -21.35
N LEU A 5 50.85 -52.24 -20.07
CA LEU A 5 49.50 -51.90 -19.59
C LEU A 5 49.50 -51.85 -18.05
N PHE A 6 49.49 -50.63 -17.50
CA PHE A 6 49.21 -50.32 -16.10
C PHE A 6 47.69 -50.34 -15.91
N ALA A 7 47.21 -51.15 -14.95
CA ALA A 7 45.85 -51.06 -14.43
C ALA A 7 45.83 -50.07 -13.26
N SER A 8 45.07 -48.98 -13.39
CA SER A 8 44.72 -48.12 -12.26
C SER A 8 43.21 -47.88 -12.32
N ALA A 9 42.49 -48.60 -11.47
CA ALA A 9 41.06 -48.45 -11.28
C ALA A 9 40.84 -47.34 -10.24
N LEU A 10 40.34 -46.19 -10.70
CA LEU A 10 39.92 -45.08 -9.86
C LEU A 10 38.49 -45.41 -9.36
N LEU A 11 38.36 -45.83 -8.09
CA LEU A 11 37.06 -45.98 -7.43
C LEU A 11 36.55 -44.59 -7.02
N LEU A 12 35.51 -44.12 -7.70
CA LEU A 12 34.79 -42.90 -7.35
C LEU A 12 33.75 -43.23 -6.26
N ALA A 13 34.08 -42.94 -4.99
CA ALA A 13 33.14 -43.06 -3.88
C ALA A 13 32.21 -41.83 -3.83
N CYS A 14 31.00 -41.96 -4.40
CA CYS A 14 29.92 -41.01 -4.14
C CYS A 14 29.33 -41.30 -2.76
N LEU A 15 29.75 -40.54 -1.73
CA LEU A 15 29.01 -40.44 -0.47
C LEU A 15 27.74 -39.61 -0.69
N THR A 16 26.59 -40.24 -0.57
CA THR A 16 25.28 -39.58 -0.44
C THR A 16 25.18 -38.95 0.96
N ALA A 17 25.45 -37.65 1.07
CA ALA A 17 25.04 -36.88 2.24
C ALA A 17 23.53 -36.58 2.09
N ALA A 18 22.68 -37.46 2.63
CA ALA A 18 21.29 -37.13 2.86
C ALA A 18 21.23 -36.12 4.01
N ALA A 19 21.21 -34.83 3.67
CA ALA A 19 20.93 -33.77 4.61
C ALA A 19 19.51 -33.97 5.17
N HIS A 20 19.43 -34.57 6.36
CA HIS A 20 18.25 -34.46 7.19
C HIS A 20 18.12 -32.99 7.57
N ALA A 21 17.17 -32.29 6.93
CA ALA A 21 16.72 -31.00 7.42
C ALA A 21 16.13 -31.24 8.82
N GLU A 22 16.84 -30.81 9.86
CA GLU A 22 16.29 -30.74 11.21
C GLU A 22 15.01 -29.92 11.14
N SER A 23 13.88 -30.55 11.45
CA SER A 23 12.62 -29.84 11.60
C SER A 23 12.81 -28.77 12.68
N PRO A 24 12.38 -27.51 12.45
CA PRO A 24 12.57 -26.45 13.43
C PRO A 24 11.98 -26.87 14.76
N ARG A 25 12.81 -26.80 15.80
CA ARG A 25 12.48 -27.14 17.18
C ARG A 25 11.25 -26.30 17.59
N ILE A 26 10.12 -26.96 17.84
CA ILE A 26 8.90 -26.29 18.32
C ILE A 26 9.19 -25.80 19.74
N GLU A 27 9.39 -24.48 19.89
CA GLU A 27 9.37 -23.80 21.19
C GLU A 27 8.05 -24.13 21.92
N ALA A 28 8.07 -24.19 23.26
CA ALA A 28 6.92 -24.58 24.09
C ALA A 28 5.61 -23.95 23.58
N PRO A 29 4.49 -24.70 23.54
CA PRO A 29 3.28 -24.27 22.87
C PRO A 29 2.81 -22.96 23.48
N ALA A 30 2.88 -21.90 22.67
CA ALA A 30 2.36 -20.60 23.06
C ALA A 30 0.87 -20.76 23.42
N LYS A 31 0.43 -20.12 24.51
CA LYS A 31 -0.95 -20.26 24.99
C LYS A 31 -1.92 -19.74 23.94
N ALA A 32 -2.86 -20.59 23.53
CA ALA A 32 -3.96 -20.18 22.65
C ALA A 32 -4.91 -19.23 23.40
N THR A 33 -5.39 -18.20 22.71
CA THR A 33 -6.40 -17.26 23.23
C THR A 33 -7.64 -17.32 22.37
N VAL A 34 -8.80 -17.47 22.99
CA VAL A 34 -10.09 -17.34 22.33
C VAL A 34 -10.56 -15.90 22.50
N VAL A 35 -10.78 -15.20 21.39
CA VAL A 35 -11.21 -13.81 21.35
C VAL A 35 -12.61 -13.74 20.73
N PRO A 36 -13.60 -13.13 21.40
CA PRO A 36 -14.90 -12.90 20.80
C PRO A 36 -14.80 -11.83 19.70
N PHE A 37 -15.61 -11.98 18.65
CA PHE A 37 -15.74 -10.97 17.60
C PHE A 37 -17.18 -10.53 17.41
N GLU A 38 -17.35 -9.31 16.91
CA GLU A 38 -18.65 -8.78 16.47
C GLU A 38 -18.82 -9.05 14.97
N LEU A 39 -19.92 -9.68 14.58
CA LEU A 39 -20.31 -9.73 13.17
C LEU A 39 -21.13 -8.46 12.86
N LEU A 40 -20.53 -7.54 12.12
CA LEU A 40 -21.13 -6.27 11.78
C LEU A 40 -22.30 -6.46 10.81
N PRO A 41 -23.29 -5.53 10.77
CA PRO A 41 -24.37 -5.58 9.78
C PRO A 41 -23.89 -5.57 8.32
N SER A 42 -22.69 -5.04 8.07
CA SER A 42 -22.01 -5.09 6.77
C SER A 42 -21.43 -6.47 6.42
N GLY A 43 -21.56 -7.47 7.30
CA GLY A 43 -20.97 -8.81 7.16
C GLY A 43 -19.51 -8.92 7.58
N HIS A 44 -18.87 -7.81 7.94
CA HIS A 44 -17.47 -7.81 8.36
C HIS A 44 -17.33 -8.28 9.81
N MET A 45 -16.26 -9.01 10.11
CA MET A 45 -15.86 -9.33 11.48
C MET A 45 -15.13 -8.14 12.09
N ALA A 46 -15.41 -7.80 13.35
CA ALA A 46 -14.67 -6.80 14.09
C ALA A 46 -14.22 -7.32 15.45
N VAL A 47 -13.03 -6.92 15.88
CA VAL A 47 -12.45 -7.25 17.18
C VAL A 47 -12.11 -6.00 17.95
N MET A 48 -12.11 -6.11 19.28
CA MET A 48 -11.65 -5.06 20.17
C MET A 48 -10.13 -5.19 20.37
N VAL A 49 -9.42 -4.10 20.14
CA VAL A 49 -7.95 -4.05 20.22
C VAL A 49 -7.50 -2.95 21.17
N LYS A 50 -6.29 -3.09 21.73
CA LYS A 50 -5.56 -1.96 22.32
C LYS A 50 -4.32 -1.67 21.51
N VAL A 51 -4.03 -0.39 21.31
CA VAL A 51 -2.85 0.10 20.58
C VAL A 51 -1.96 0.86 21.55
N ASN A 52 -0.73 0.39 21.78
CA ASN A 52 0.18 0.93 22.79
C ASN A 52 -0.49 1.10 24.17
N GLY A 53 -1.32 0.13 24.57
CA GLY A 53 -2.10 0.16 25.82
C GLY A 53 -3.36 1.04 25.80
N GLN A 54 -3.59 1.83 24.74
CA GLN A 54 -4.78 2.68 24.60
C GLN A 54 -5.94 1.92 23.95
N GLY A 55 -7.18 2.22 24.35
CA GLY A 55 -8.39 1.57 23.84
C GLY A 55 -9.33 1.11 24.96
N PRO A 56 -10.25 0.17 24.68
CA PRO A 56 -10.30 -0.66 23.48
C PRO A 56 -10.89 0.09 22.26
N TYR A 57 -10.41 -0.27 21.07
CA TYR A 57 -10.88 0.24 19.78
C TYR A 57 -11.45 -0.89 18.95
N ARG A 58 -12.52 -0.62 18.20
CA ARG A 58 -13.13 -1.60 17.31
C ARG A 58 -12.46 -1.52 15.95
N LEU A 59 -11.79 -2.59 15.52
CA LEU A 59 -11.21 -2.68 14.19
C LEU A 59 -11.84 -3.84 13.43
N ILE A 60 -12.05 -3.66 12.12
CA ILE A 60 -12.42 -4.75 11.23
C ILE A 60 -11.26 -5.74 11.17
N PHE A 61 -11.54 -7.02 11.32
CA PHE A 61 -10.54 -8.08 11.18
C PHE A 61 -10.59 -8.59 9.74
N ASP A 62 -9.63 -8.17 8.92
CA ASP A 62 -9.64 -8.39 7.48
C ASP A 62 -8.41 -9.19 7.04
N THR A 63 -8.61 -10.46 6.72
CA THR A 63 -7.54 -11.33 6.23
C THR A 63 -7.05 -10.98 4.83
N GLY A 64 -7.81 -10.17 4.08
CA GLY A 64 -7.43 -9.67 2.75
C GLY A 64 -6.61 -8.38 2.80
N ALA A 65 -6.49 -7.72 3.95
CA ALA A 65 -5.74 -6.49 4.08
C ALA A 65 -4.23 -6.77 4.23
N PRO A 66 -3.38 -6.28 3.30
CA PRO A 66 -1.92 -6.50 3.37
C PRO A 66 -1.25 -5.69 4.49
N ILE A 67 -1.98 -4.74 5.08
CA ILE A 67 -1.52 -3.79 6.09
C ILE A 67 -2.55 -3.64 7.20
N THR A 68 -2.10 -3.25 8.39
CA THR A 68 -2.98 -2.76 9.46
C THR A 68 -3.25 -1.28 9.23
N LEU A 69 -4.49 -0.84 9.40
CA LEU A 69 -4.94 0.54 9.21
C LEU A 69 -5.50 1.08 10.52
N LEU A 70 -5.08 2.28 10.91
CA LEU A 70 -5.58 2.99 12.09
C LEU A 70 -6.09 4.38 11.70
N ASP A 71 -7.23 4.78 12.23
CA ASP A 71 -7.74 6.14 12.05
C ASP A 71 -6.83 7.18 12.76
N ASN A 72 -7.00 8.46 12.41
CA ASN A 72 -6.21 9.54 13.00
C ASN A 72 -6.42 9.68 14.52
N LYS A 73 -7.60 9.32 15.03
CA LYS A 73 -7.96 9.43 16.46
C LYS A 73 -7.18 8.43 17.30
N VAL A 74 -7.13 7.17 16.87
CA VAL A 74 -6.37 6.10 17.49
C VAL A 74 -4.88 6.41 17.42
N ALA A 75 -4.38 6.83 16.25
CA ALA A 75 -2.97 7.18 16.10
C ALA A 75 -2.54 8.31 17.05
N LYS A 76 -3.38 9.34 17.20
CA LYS A 76 -3.13 10.44 18.14
C LYS A 76 -3.15 9.95 19.60
N ALA A 77 -4.16 9.17 19.99
CA ALA A 77 -4.30 8.67 21.35
C ALA A 77 -3.15 7.72 21.74
N ALA A 78 -2.74 6.85 20.82
CA ALA A 78 -1.65 5.89 21.00
C ALA A 78 -0.25 6.50 20.86
N GLY A 79 -0.14 7.82 20.62
CA GLY A 79 1.13 8.53 20.49
C GLY A 79 1.95 8.14 19.26
N LEU A 80 1.31 7.65 18.20
CA LEU A 80 1.96 7.14 16.99
C LEU A 80 2.37 8.24 15.99
N LEU A 81 1.89 9.47 16.20
CA LEU A 81 2.12 10.60 15.29
C LEU A 81 3.41 11.38 15.59
N LYS A 82 4.18 10.97 16.60
CA LYS A 82 5.49 11.55 16.90
C LYS A 82 6.51 10.81 16.03
N ASP A 83 7.31 11.55 15.28
CA ASP A 83 8.37 11.02 14.41
C ASP A 83 7.90 10.25 13.16
N THR A 84 6.67 10.47 12.69
CA THR A 84 6.20 9.88 11.43
C THR A 84 6.90 10.56 10.25
N PRO A 85 7.67 9.83 9.42
CA PRO A 85 8.23 10.40 8.20
C PRO A 85 7.10 10.92 7.31
N GLU A 86 7.30 12.06 6.64
CA GLU A 86 6.39 12.51 5.59
C GLU A 86 6.18 11.35 4.60
N PRO A 87 4.94 10.94 4.33
CA PRO A 87 4.68 9.79 3.50
C PRO A 87 5.26 9.99 2.10
N LEU A 88 5.98 8.98 1.60
CA LEU A 88 6.51 8.95 0.23
C LEU A 88 5.39 9.09 -0.84
N PHE A 89 4.16 8.71 -0.47
CA PHE A 89 2.92 8.89 -1.23
C PHE A 89 1.76 9.20 -0.28
N THR A 90 1.08 10.35 -0.46
CA THR A 90 -0.14 10.70 0.29
C THR A 90 -1.36 10.17 -0.45
N PHE A 91 -1.71 8.90 -0.27
CA PHE A 91 -3.02 8.39 -0.71
C PHE A 91 -4.07 8.77 0.34
N PHE A 92 -5.21 9.34 -0.08
CA PHE A 92 -6.39 9.60 0.77
C PHE A 92 -6.09 10.31 2.11
N GLY A 93 -5.15 11.27 2.12
CA GLY A 93 -4.82 12.02 3.34
C GLY A 93 -4.12 11.17 4.43
N SER A 94 -3.51 10.04 4.06
CA SER A 94 -2.74 9.22 5.00
C SER A 94 -1.57 10.01 5.59
N LYS A 95 -1.39 9.94 6.92
CA LYS A 95 -0.21 10.51 7.60
C LYS A 95 1.05 9.65 7.49
N GLY A 96 0.97 8.58 6.69
CA GLY A 96 2.09 7.68 6.43
C GLY A 96 2.13 6.46 7.34
N GLU A 97 3.22 5.72 7.19
CA GLU A 97 3.50 4.49 7.90
C GLU A 97 4.03 4.79 9.31
N VAL A 98 3.46 4.13 10.32
CA VAL A 98 3.84 4.26 11.72
C VAL A 98 4.27 2.91 12.30
N LYS A 99 5.18 2.96 13.28
CA LYS A 99 5.55 1.78 14.08
C LYS A 99 4.67 1.69 15.32
N VAL A 100 3.92 0.59 15.42
CA VAL A 100 3.13 0.25 16.59
C VAL A 100 3.98 -0.63 17.51
N LYS A 101 4.21 -0.15 18.75
CA LYS A 101 5.02 -0.87 19.74
C LYS A 101 4.31 -2.10 20.26
N GLU A 102 2.99 -2.01 20.44
CA GLU A 102 2.15 -3.11 20.88
C GLU A 102 0.74 -2.96 20.29
N LEU A 103 0.27 -4.00 19.58
CA LEU A 103 -1.15 -4.21 19.32
C LEU A 103 -1.59 -5.42 20.15
N GLN A 104 -2.63 -5.23 20.95
CA GLN A 104 -3.20 -6.28 21.78
C GLN A 104 -4.60 -6.65 21.27
N VAL A 105 -4.85 -7.95 21.13
CA VAL A 105 -6.16 -8.54 20.79
C VAL A 105 -6.44 -9.68 21.76
N GLY A 106 -7.42 -9.50 22.65
CA GLY A 106 -7.57 -10.37 23.83
C GLY A 106 -6.30 -10.35 24.69
N ASP A 107 -5.77 -11.53 25.02
CA ASP A 107 -4.50 -11.68 25.76
C ASP A 107 -3.26 -11.68 24.86
N GLN A 108 -3.44 -11.74 23.54
CA GLN A 108 -2.33 -11.80 22.59
C GLN A 108 -1.78 -10.40 22.33
N LYS A 109 -0.46 -10.27 22.43
CA LYS A 109 0.27 -9.03 22.22
C LYS A 109 1.25 -9.22 21.08
N VAL A 110 1.20 -8.31 20.11
CA VAL A 110 2.11 -8.28 18.99
C VAL A 110 2.91 -6.99 19.05
N SER A 111 4.23 -7.14 19.19
CA SER A 111 5.17 -6.02 19.20
C SER A 111 5.82 -5.81 17.84
N ASP A 112 6.28 -4.58 17.63
CA ASP A 112 7.03 -4.15 16.44
C ASP A 112 6.30 -4.51 15.14
N MET A 113 5.16 -3.87 14.92
CA MET A 113 4.44 -3.95 13.66
C MET A 113 4.35 -2.59 12.99
N THR A 114 4.16 -2.59 11.69
CA THR A 114 3.86 -1.40 10.90
C THR A 114 2.36 -1.27 10.69
N ALA A 115 1.87 -0.04 10.68
CA ALA A 115 0.49 0.30 10.37
C ALA A 115 0.46 1.57 9.53
N ILE A 116 -0.61 1.78 8.76
CA ILE A 116 -0.85 3.05 8.06
C ILE A 116 -1.89 3.85 8.84
N VAL A 117 -1.63 5.14 9.01
CA VAL A 117 -2.60 6.07 9.59
C VAL A 117 -3.37 6.76 8.49
N MET A 118 -4.67 6.48 8.38
CA MET A 118 -5.59 7.19 7.48
C MET A 118 -7.05 7.05 7.93
N ASP A 119 -7.86 8.07 7.64
CA ASP A 119 -9.32 7.98 7.79
C ASP A 119 -9.91 7.39 6.50
N HIS A 120 -9.98 6.06 6.42
CA HIS A 120 -10.34 5.36 5.18
C HIS A 120 -11.83 5.57 4.82
N PRO A 121 -12.17 6.08 3.62
CA PRO A 121 -13.56 6.44 3.26
C PRO A 121 -14.56 5.30 3.43
N THR A 122 -14.21 4.08 3.03
CA THR A 122 -15.09 2.90 3.21
C THR A 122 -15.30 2.52 4.68
N VAL A 123 -14.24 2.59 5.50
CA VAL A 123 -14.34 2.27 6.93
C VAL A 123 -15.20 3.34 7.63
N GLU A 124 -14.98 4.59 7.28
CA GLU A 124 -15.78 5.71 7.78
C GLU A 124 -17.25 5.58 7.37
N ALA A 125 -17.53 5.23 6.12
CA ALA A 125 -18.89 5.01 5.63
C ALA A 125 -19.61 3.88 6.39
N ILE A 126 -18.95 2.74 6.60
CA ILE A 126 -19.49 1.62 7.39
C ILE A 126 -19.70 2.05 8.84
N SER A 127 -18.72 2.74 9.42
CA SER A 127 -18.81 3.26 10.79
C SER A 127 -20.04 4.16 10.93
N ARG A 128 -20.18 5.19 10.09
CA ARG A 128 -21.30 6.14 10.14
C ARG A 128 -22.66 5.45 9.93
N ALA A 129 -22.73 4.47 9.03
CA ALA A 129 -23.96 3.74 8.75
C ALA A 129 -24.46 2.94 9.95
N PHE A 130 -23.56 2.44 10.81
CA PHE A 130 -23.92 1.52 11.89
C PHE A 130 -23.55 1.99 13.30
N GLU A 131 -22.94 3.17 13.47
CA GLU A 131 -22.40 3.66 14.74
C GLU A 131 -23.41 3.61 15.89
N LYS A 132 -24.65 4.07 15.65
CA LYS A 132 -25.73 4.04 16.65
C LYS A 132 -26.07 2.62 17.10
N LYS A 133 -26.03 1.66 16.18
CA LYS A 133 -26.32 0.25 16.45
C LYS A 133 -25.15 -0.45 17.15
N LEU A 134 -23.92 -0.04 16.82
CA LEU A 134 -22.69 -0.59 17.36
C LEU A 134 -22.26 0.05 18.69
N GLY A 135 -22.91 1.13 19.12
CA GLY A 135 -22.56 1.84 20.35
C GLY A 135 -21.20 2.54 20.29
N GLY A 136 -20.70 2.82 19.08
CA GLY A 136 -19.40 3.46 18.87
C GLY A 136 -18.85 3.25 17.45
N PRO A 137 -17.76 3.97 17.11
CA PRO A 137 -17.20 3.94 15.76
C PRO A 137 -16.43 2.64 15.46
N ILE A 138 -16.06 2.49 14.18
CA ILE A 138 -15.02 1.56 13.72
C ILE A 138 -13.77 2.38 13.44
N ASN A 139 -12.63 1.97 14.02
CA ASN A 139 -11.42 2.79 14.08
C ASN A 139 -10.27 2.30 13.18
N GLY A 140 -10.53 1.32 12.32
CA GLY A 140 -9.54 0.81 11.38
C GLY A 140 -9.70 -0.66 11.03
N ILE A 141 -8.59 -1.26 10.59
CA ILE A 141 -8.50 -2.62 10.10
C ILE A 141 -7.29 -3.32 10.72
N VAL A 142 -7.47 -4.54 11.24
CA VAL A 142 -6.40 -5.47 11.58
C VAL A 142 -6.08 -6.30 10.33
N GLY A 143 -4.87 -6.16 9.81
CA GLY A 143 -4.41 -6.83 8.59
C GLY A 143 -3.28 -7.83 8.80
N PHE A 144 -2.64 -8.21 7.69
CA PHE A 144 -1.61 -9.25 7.60
C PHE A 144 -0.48 -9.19 8.65
N PRO A 145 0.08 -8.01 9.00
CA PRO A 145 1.16 -7.93 9.99
C PRO A 145 0.81 -8.51 11.37
N PHE A 146 -0.48 -8.58 11.71
CA PHE A 146 -0.97 -9.17 12.95
C PHE A 146 -1.20 -10.68 12.80
N PHE A 147 -2.13 -11.10 11.93
CA PHE A 147 -2.60 -12.48 11.94
C PHE A 147 -1.59 -13.48 11.37
N ALA A 148 -0.62 -13.05 10.55
CA ALA A 148 0.44 -13.93 10.06
C ALA A 148 1.26 -14.57 11.21
N ARG A 149 1.24 -13.96 12.40
CA ARG A 149 1.93 -14.44 13.61
C ARG A 149 1.16 -15.53 14.37
N PHE A 150 0.00 -15.95 13.87
CA PHE A 150 -0.87 -16.90 14.52
C PHE A 150 -1.34 -18.00 13.57
N LYS A 151 -1.44 -19.22 14.08
CA LYS A 151 -2.38 -20.22 13.57
C LYS A 151 -3.75 -19.85 14.11
N MET A 152 -4.71 -19.65 13.21
CA MET A 152 -6.02 -19.09 13.55
C MET A 152 -7.15 -20.08 13.24
N THR A 153 -8.16 -20.12 14.12
CA THR A 153 -9.44 -20.81 13.87
C THR A 153 -10.58 -19.82 14.02
N LEU A 154 -11.45 -19.72 13.00
CA LEU A 154 -12.64 -18.88 13.02
C LEU A 154 -13.87 -19.74 13.23
N ASP A 155 -14.61 -19.48 14.30
CA ASP A 155 -15.91 -20.06 14.56
C ASP A 155 -16.98 -18.97 14.42
N TYR A 156 -17.71 -19.00 13.30
CA TYR A 156 -18.76 -18.01 13.01
C TYR A 156 -20.04 -18.22 13.82
N GLN A 157 -20.32 -19.45 14.26
CA GLN A 157 -21.49 -19.73 15.08
C GLN A 157 -21.27 -19.24 16.50
N ALA A 158 -20.11 -19.56 17.08
CA ALA A 158 -19.70 -19.08 18.39
C ALA A 158 -19.24 -17.60 18.38
N LYS A 159 -18.98 -17.04 17.19
CA LYS A 159 -18.42 -15.70 16.98
C LYS A 159 -17.09 -15.51 17.71
N THR A 160 -16.19 -16.47 17.54
CA THR A 160 -14.87 -16.44 18.16
C THR A 160 -13.75 -16.64 17.15
N VAL A 161 -12.61 -16.04 17.45
CA VAL A 161 -11.33 -16.32 16.80
C VAL A 161 -10.39 -16.90 17.84
N THR A 162 -9.85 -18.09 17.56
CA THR A 162 -8.78 -18.67 18.36
C THR A 162 -7.45 -18.29 17.74
N LEU A 163 -6.57 -17.68 18.54
CA LEU A 163 -5.25 -17.21 18.16
C LEU A 163 -4.19 -18.03 18.88
N LEU A 164 -3.41 -18.82 18.12
CA LEU A 164 -2.29 -19.60 18.62
C LEU A 164 -1.00 -19.06 17.98
N PRO A 165 -0.07 -18.44 18.75
CA PRO A 165 1.17 -17.92 18.18
C PRO A 165 1.96 -19.00 17.45
N ASN A 166 2.56 -18.64 16.31
CA ASN A 166 3.29 -19.57 15.44
C ASN A 166 4.79 -19.24 15.31
N GLY A 167 5.28 -18.19 15.98
CA GLY A 167 6.67 -17.74 15.91
C GLY A 167 7.06 -16.97 14.64
N PHE A 168 6.16 -16.86 13.65
CA PHE A 168 6.43 -16.14 12.41
C PHE A 168 6.47 -14.62 12.65
N LYS A 169 7.47 -13.96 12.06
CA LYS A 169 7.59 -12.50 12.02
C LYS A 169 7.44 -12.04 10.57
N PRO A 170 6.28 -11.48 10.17
CA PRO A 170 6.06 -11.08 8.80
C PRO A 170 7.06 -9.98 8.40
N PRO A 171 7.61 -10.04 7.17
CA PRO A 171 8.38 -8.94 6.63
C PRO A 171 7.46 -7.73 6.40
N ASP A 172 8.06 -6.56 6.22
CA ASP A 172 7.34 -5.36 5.80
C ASP A 172 6.86 -5.52 4.35
N VAL A 173 5.57 -5.84 4.20
CA VAL A 173 4.93 -6.11 2.92
C VAL A 173 4.95 -4.88 2.01
N MET A 174 4.75 -3.68 2.57
CA MET A 174 4.76 -2.45 1.78
C MET A 174 6.16 -2.15 1.27
N LYS A 175 7.18 -2.30 2.11
CA LYS A 175 8.56 -2.17 1.67
C LYS A 175 8.91 -3.20 0.60
N ALA A 176 8.54 -4.47 0.79
CA ALA A 176 8.80 -5.51 -0.20
C ALA A 176 8.07 -5.24 -1.53
N MET A 177 6.81 -4.80 -1.48
CA MET A 177 6.02 -4.41 -2.65
C MET A 177 6.62 -3.19 -3.34
N MET A 178 7.01 -2.16 -2.60
CA MET A 178 7.64 -0.95 -3.16
C MET A 178 9.00 -1.26 -3.77
N THR A 179 9.81 -2.13 -3.14
CA THR A 179 11.06 -2.62 -3.73
C THR A 179 10.78 -3.36 -5.03
N ALA A 180 9.84 -4.31 -5.03
CA ALA A 180 9.47 -5.05 -6.25
C ALA A 180 8.93 -4.14 -7.36
N ILE A 181 8.10 -3.14 -7.02
CA ILE A 181 7.63 -2.12 -7.96
C ILE A 181 8.79 -1.28 -8.48
N THR A 182 9.70 -0.85 -7.60
CA THR A 182 10.86 -0.02 -7.98
C THR A 182 11.85 -0.80 -8.85
N GLU A 183 12.09 -2.07 -8.54
CA GLU A 183 12.92 -2.98 -9.32
C GLU A 183 12.27 -3.31 -10.66
N ALA A 184 10.96 -3.59 -10.69
CA ALA A 184 10.21 -3.74 -11.93
C ALA A 184 10.22 -2.44 -12.76
N SER A 185 10.30 -1.28 -12.09
CA SER A 185 10.41 0.04 -12.70
C SER A 185 11.86 0.46 -12.98
N SER A 186 12.88 -0.34 -12.62
CA SER A 186 14.30 0.04 -12.76
C SER A 186 14.81 0.02 -14.21
N GLY A 187 13.96 -0.38 -15.16
CA GLY A 187 14.14 -0.16 -16.61
C GLY A 187 13.34 1.03 -17.18
N VAL A 188 12.55 1.72 -16.36
CA VAL A 188 11.84 2.96 -16.72
C VAL A 188 12.68 4.12 -16.18
N PRO A 189 13.18 5.04 -17.02
CA PRO A 189 14.01 6.14 -16.53
C PRO A 189 13.25 6.95 -15.47
N LYS A 190 13.83 7.07 -14.26
CA LYS A 190 13.34 7.94 -13.19
C LYS A 190 13.42 9.39 -13.69
N MET A 191 12.30 9.94 -14.16
CA MET A 191 12.19 11.36 -14.45
C MET A 191 12.22 12.15 -13.13
N LEU A 192 13.08 13.15 -13.06
CA LEU A 192 13.29 14.03 -11.91
C LEU A 192 12.15 15.07 -11.81
N ALA A 193 11.39 15.00 -10.71
CA ALA A 193 10.72 16.10 -9.99
C ALA A 193 9.66 17.00 -10.69
N PRO A 194 8.76 17.63 -9.90
CA PRO A 194 7.36 17.80 -10.26
C PRO A 194 6.99 19.23 -10.72
N ALA A 195 7.42 19.64 -11.91
CA ALA A 195 6.85 20.84 -12.56
C ALA A 195 6.89 20.82 -14.10
N ALA A 196 7.64 19.89 -14.70
CA ALA A 196 8.17 20.08 -16.05
C ALA A 196 7.84 18.98 -17.07
N GLN A 197 7.25 17.83 -16.68
CA GLN A 197 7.34 16.62 -17.50
C GLN A 197 7.06 16.83 -18.99
N TRP A 198 6.01 17.57 -19.36
CA TRP A 198 5.77 17.93 -20.77
C TRP A 198 5.77 19.45 -21.02
N GLY A 199 6.30 20.22 -20.07
CA GLY A 199 6.38 21.68 -20.06
C GLY A 199 5.05 22.37 -19.82
N MET A 200 4.21 21.82 -18.93
CA MET A 200 2.99 22.48 -18.47
C MET A 200 3.01 22.63 -16.95
N ILE A 201 2.53 23.77 -16.47
CA ILE A 201 2.29 24.01 -15.04
C ILE A 201 0.78 23.99 -14.85
N ALA A 202 0.31 23.13 -13.96
CA ALA A 202 -1.11 22.98 -13.64
C ALA A 202 -1.38 23.32 -12.18
N ALA A 203 -2.63 23.64 -11.85
CA ALA A 203 -3.07 23.78 -10.46
C ALA A 203 -4.57 23.53 -10.33
N LYS A 204 -4.97 23.03 -9.17
CA LYS A 204 -6.38 22.93 -8.73
C LYS A 204 -6.52 23.65 -7.40
N SER A 205 -7.47 24.57 -7.31
CA SER A 205 -7.74 25.31 -6.08
C SER A 205 -8.56 24.44 -5.12
N ALA A 206 -8.40 24.61 -3.80
CA ALA A 206 -9.06 23.77 -2.79
C ALA A 206 -10.61 23.76 -2.86
N GLY A 207 -11.22 24.81 -3.44
CA GLY A 207 -12.68 24.90 -3.65
C GLY A 207 -13.16 24.41 -5.02
N ASP A 208 -12.25 23.99 -5.91
CA ASP A 208 -12.57 23.53 -7.26
C ASP A 208 -12.99 22.06 -7.25
N LYS A 209 -14.29 21.82 -7.45
CA LYS A 209 -14.91 20.48 -7.45
C LYS A 209 -15.14 19.90 -8.84
N GLU A 210 -14.77 20.63 -9.89
CA GLU A 210 -14.97 20.18 -11.27
C GLU A 210 -13.92 19.11 -11.65
N ASP A 211 -14.24 18.26 -12.62
CA ASP A 211 -13.32 17.23 -13.11
C ASP A 211 -12.09 17.85 -13.80
N GLY A 212 -10.94 17.22 -13.65
CA GLY A 212 -9.65 17.62 -14.20
C GLY A 212 -8.91 18.68 -13.40
N ILE A 213 -7.79 19.14 -13.97
CA ILE A 213 -6.90 20.16 -13.41
C ILE A 213 -6.67 21.30 -14.41
N THR A 214 -6.54 22.53 -13.92
CA THR A 214 -6.37 23.69 -14.79
C THR A 214 -4.91 23.90 -15.15
N ILE A 215 -4.60 23.99 -16.45
CA ILE A 215 -3.29 24.40 -16.93
C ILE A 215 -3.13 25.90 -16.69
N LYS A 216 -2.16 26.28 -15.85
CA LYS A 216 -1.83 27.67 -15.51
C LYS A 216 -0.89 28.29 -16.51
N SER A 217 0.09 27.54 -17.00
CA SER A 217 0.99 27.98 -18.04
C SER A 217 1.56 26.81 -18.82
N VAL A 218 2.04 27.11 -20.02
CA VAL A 218 2.74 26.17 -20.89
C VAL A 218 4.09 26.81 -21.21
N LEU A 219 5.17 26.08 -20.98
CA LEU A 219 6.53 26.51 -21.27
C LEU A 219 6.72 26.56 -22.79
N PRO A 220 7.37 27.61 -23.33
CA PRO A 220 7.81 27.63 -24.71
C PRO A 220 8.68 26.42 -25.04
N ASP A 221 8.65 26.00 -26.31
CA ASP A 221 9.48 24.91 -26.84
C ASP A 221 9.34 23.58 -26.09
N SER A 222 8.18 23.33 -25.50
CA SER A 222 7.86 22.12 -24.77
C SER A 222 6.93 21.17 -25.54
N PRO A 223 6.89 19.87 -25.21
CA PRO A 223 5.90 18.95 -25.77
C PRO A 223 4.45 19.42 -25.67
N ALA A 224 4.10 20.10 -24.58
CA ALA A 224 2.78 20.68 -24.39
C ALA A 224 2.51 21.84 -25.35
N ALA A 225 3.50 22.72 -25.55
CA ALA A 225 3.39 23.82 -26.50
C ALA A 225 3.25 23.30 -27.94
N GLU A 226 4.07 22.33 -28.34
CA GLU A 226 4.01 21.70 -29.66
C GLU A 226 2.66 21.04 -29.94
N ALA A 227 2.07 20.40 -28.91
CA ALA A 227 0.74 19.81 -28.99
C ALA A 227 -0.42 20.83 -28.98
N GLY A 228 -0.10 22.12 -28.76
CA GLY A 228 -1.08 23.21 -28.75
C GLY A 228 -1.89 23.31 -27.45
N LEU A 229 -1.38 22.78 -26.33
CA LEU A 229 -1.93 23.06 -25.00
C LEU A 229 -1.75 24.54 -24.67
N LYS A 230 -2.69 25.10 -23.92
CA LYS A 230 -2.73 26.53 -23.58
C LYS A 230 -3.09 26.73 -22.11
N ALA A 231 -2.64 27.85 -21.55
CA ALA A 231 -3.14 28.32 -20.26
C ALA A 231 -4.68 28.48 -20.32
N GLY A 232 -5.35 28.03 -19.27
CA GLY A 232 -6.81 28.02 -19.18
C GLY A 232 -7.47 26.73 -19.69
N ASP A 233 -6.70 25.82 -20.31
CA ASP A 233 -7.21 24.48 -20.59
C ASP A 233 -7.49 23.72 -19.31
N ARG A 234 -8.60 23.00 -19.28
CA ARG A 234 -8.91 22.05 -18.22
C ARG A 234 -8.50 20.65 -18.67
N LEU A 235 -7.42 20.14 -18.13
CA LEU A 235 -6.90 18.82 -18.45
C LEU A 235 -7.71 17.75 -17.72
N LEU A 236 -8.37 16.87 -18.47
CA LEU A 236 -9.26 15.82 -17.94
C LEU A 236 -8.53 14.49 -17.83
N THR A 237 -7.87 14.08 -18.90
CA THR A 237 -7.09 12.83 -18.93
C THR A 237 -5.80 12.96 -19.70
N LEU A 238 -4.80 12.19 -19.29
CA LEU A 238 -3.53 12.00 -19.96
C LEU A 238 -3.32 10.49 -20.16
N ASP A 239 -3.20 10.07 -21.41
CA ASP A 239 -3.05 8.67 -21.81
C ASP A 239 -4.11 7.75 -21.16
N GLY A 240 -5.37 8.19 -21.19
CA GLY A 240 -6.52 7.49 -20.60
C GLY A 240 -6.59 7.52 -19.06
N ARG A 241 -5.67 8.20 -18.37
CA ARG A 241 -5.65 8.33 -16.90
C ARG A 241 -6.18 9.69 -16.48
N TRP A 242 -6.99 9.73 -15.43
CA TRP A 242 -7.58 10.95 -14.88
C TRP A 242 -6.53 11.87 -14.27
N THR A 243 -6.74 13.18 -14.38
CA THR A 243 -5.81 14.21 -13.89
C THR A 243 -6.50 15.16 -12.92
N ASP A 244 -7.19 14.61 -11.92
CA ASP A 244 -8.03 15.38 -10.98
C ASP A 244 -7.26 16.10 -9.88
N SER A 245 -5.97 15.82 -9.74
CA SER A 245 -5.07 16.50 -8.83
C SER A 245 -3.68 16.65 -9.44
N LEU A 246 -2.83 17.46 -8.80
CA LEU A 246 -1.42 17.55 -9.17
C LEU A 246 -0.73 16.19 -9.10
N VAL A 247 -1.08 15.37 -8.10
CA VAL A 247 -0.53 14.03 -7.93
C VAL A 247 -0.95 13.12 -9.08
N ASP A 248 -2.23 13.12 -9.44
CA ASP A 248 -2.75 12.29 -10.54
C ASP A 248 -2.11 12.68 -11.87
N LEU A 249 -1.94 13.99 -12.11
CA LEU A 249 -1.22 14.50 -13.28
C LEU A 249 0.21 13.98 -13.34
N TYR A 250 0.99 14.10 -12.26
CA TYR A 250 2.39 13.63 -12.24
C TYR A 250 2.49 12.12 -12.41
N MET A 251 1.57 11.36 -11.81
CA MET A 251 1.52 9.91 -11.99
C MET A 251 1.19 9.55 -13.44
N ALA A 252 0.15 10.16 -14.02
CA ALA A 252 -0.26 9.91 -15.40
C ALA A 252 0.86 10.25 -16.39
N ALA A 253 1.51 11.40 -16.23
CA ALA A 253 2.66 11.81 -17.04
C ALA A 253 3.87 10.88 -16.86
N GLY A 254 4.12 10.38 -15.65
CA GLY A 254 5.20 9.44 -15.36
C GLY A 254 5.04 8.05 -15.99
N TYR A 255 3.82 7.63 -16.33
CA TYR A 255 3.57 6.37 -17.03
C TYR A 255 3.81 6.44 -18.54
N ALA A 256 3.84 7.63 -19.12
CA ALA A 256 4.03 7.78 -20.55
C ALA A 256 5.48 7.51 -20.95
N LYS A 257 5.66 6.83 -22.09
CA LYS A 257 6.99 6.53 -22.61
C LYS A 257 7.52 7.72 -23.42
N PRO A 258 8.72 8.23 -23.12
CA PRO A 258 9.35 9.25 -23.95
C PRO A 258 9.42 8.84 -25.42
N GLY A 259 9.08 9.76 -26.31
CA GLY A 259 9.04 9.54 -27.76
C GLY A 259 7.76 8.88 -28.28
N GLU A 260 6.89 8.35 -27.42
CA GLU A 260 5.61 7.75 -27.81
C GLU A 260 4.47 8.76 -27.65
N THR A 261 3.66 8.95 -28.70
CA THR A 261 2.57 9.93 -28.66
C THR A 261 1.46 9.48 -27.70
N ALA A 262 1.17 10.30 -26.70
CA ALA A 262 0.11 10.10 -25.73
C ALA A 262 -1.12 10.98 -26.05
N PRO A 263 -2.35 10.43 -26.03
CA PRO A 263 -3.56 11.23 -26.16
C PRO A 263 -3.82 12.03 -24.87
N VAL A 264 -4.27 13.27 -25.03
CA VAL A 264 -4.59 14.18 -23.94
C VAL A 264 -5.96 14.76 -24.16
N VAL A 265 -6.87 14.55 -23.22
CA VAL A 265 -8.22 15.12 -23.29
C VAL A 265 -8.28 16.37 -22.43
N ILE A 266 -8.63 17.48 -23.06
CA ILE A 266 -8.83 18.77 -22.40
C ILE A 266 -10.24 19.29 -22.64
N LYS A 267 -10.70 20.19 -21.78
CA LYS A 267 -11.86 21.04 -22.00
C LYS A 267 -11.40 22.49 -22.20
N ARG A 268 -11.72 23.06 -23.37
CA ARG A 268 -11.37 24.43 -23.78
C ARG A 268 -12.62 25.12 -24.31
N GLY A 269 -13.00 26.26 -23.72
CA GLY A 269 -14.21 26.98 -24.11
C GLY A 269 -15.48 26.13 -23.99
N GLY A 270 -15.54 25.25 -22.99
CA GLY A 270 -16.68 24.36 -22.73
C GLY A 270 -16.74 23.09 -23.58
N LYS A 271 -15.86 22.92 -24.58
CA LYS A 271 -15.81 21.73 -25.44
C LYS A 271 -14.63 20.84 -25.09
N GLU A 272 -14.84 19.54 -25.15
CA GLU A 272 -13.76 18.56 -25.04
C GLU A 272 -12.98 18.43 -26.35
N LEU A 273 -11.67 18.38 -26.24
CA LEU A 273 -10.73 18.25 -27.34
C LEU A 273 -9.69 17.19 -26.97
N THR A 274 -9.35 16.33 -27.92
CA THR A 274 -8.24 15.39 -27.76
C THR A 274 -7.03 15.90 -28.54
N LEU A 275 -5.96 16.18 -27.81
CA LEU A 275 -4.66 16.54 -28.35
C LEU A 275 -3.71 15.34 -28.27
N LYS A 276 -2.63 15.41 -29.03
CA LYS A 276 -1.59 14.37 -29.07
C LYS A 276 -0.29 15.01 -28.61
N VAL A 277 0.21 14.59 -27.44
CA VAL A 277 1.47 15.09 -26.90
C VAL A 277 2.53 14.03 -27.08
N LYS A 278 3.71 14.42 -27.56
CA LYS A 278 4.87 13.54 -27.66
C LYS A 278 5.88 13.90 -26.56
N PRO A 279 5.89 13.20 -25.42
CA PRO A 279 6.81 13.49 -24.32
C PRO A 279 8.27 13.29 -24.74
N ALA A 280 9.15 14.14 -24.21
CA ALA A 280 10.60 14.04 -24.39
C ALA A 280 11.26 13.48 -23.12
N ALA A 281 12.46 12.90 -23.24
CA ALA A 281 13.21 12.46 -22.07
C ALA A 281 13.85 13.67 -21.37
N GLY A 282 13.59 13.84 -20.08
CA GLY A 282 14.31 14.81 -19.24
C GLY A 282 13.77 16.24 -19.25
N MET A 283 12.59 16.47 -19.85
CA MET A 283 11.73 17.60 -19.50
C MET A 283 10.65 17.07 -18.57
#